data_AF-A0A5C3F596-F1
#
_entry.id   AF-A0A5C3F596-F1
#
_cell.length_a   1.000
_cell.length_b   1.000
_cell.length_c   1.000
_cell.angle_alpha   90.00
_cell.angle_beta   90.00
_cell.angle_gamma   90.00
#
_symmetry.space_group_name_H-M   'P 1'
#
loop_
_entity.id
_entity.type
_entity.pdbx_description
1 polymer ?
#
loop_
_entity_poly.entity_id
_entity_poly.type
_entity_poly.pdbx_seq_one_letter_code
_entity_poly.pdbx_strand_id
1 'polypeptide(L)'
;MASTKTLLLKLGRTTLFLNVPSTPPQMSTGSILRSFHGAMISSNSPSPSAILAPLAVESESNTEAEVEFPSSWTEVDPQSDLALYRLGKNDDGEKVFQPCSEGAKDKVEIEDDEVFAVAVRAVGADKIGKPIVKLADEEEDDDDEEDGEAGLDHEGVEIVEAP
;
A
#
# COMPACT_ATOMS: atom_id res chain seq x y z
N MET A 1 30.12 -14.26 -1.67
CA MET A 1 29.23 -13.29 -2.34
C MET A 1 28.22 -12.86 -1.30
N ALA A 2 28.04 -11.57 -1.06
CA ALA A 2 26.95 -11.11 -0.21
C ALA A 2 25.65 -11.30 -1.01
N SER A 3 24.72 -12.09 -0.48
CA SER A 3 23.38 -12.17 -1.08
C SER A 3 22.70 -10.81 -0.89
N THR A 4 21.91 -10.40 -1.88
CA THR A 4 21.04 -9.21 -1.82
C THR A 4 19.59 -9.64 -1.94
N LYS A 5 18.70 -9.05 -1.15
CA LYS A 5 17.25 -9.15 -1.33
C LYS A 5 16.72 -7.92 -2.05
N THR A 6 15.59 -8.07 -2.73
CA THR A 6 14.90 -6.95 -3.38
C THR A 6 13.66 -6.59 -2.57
N LEU A 7 13.61 -5.35 -2.06
CA LEU A 7 12.44 -4.81 -1.39
C LEU A 7 11.53 -4.11 -2.39
N LEU A 8 10.23 -4.41 -2.35
CA LEU A 8 9.21 -3.67 -3.08
C LEU A 8 8.66 -2.55 -2.20
N LEU A 9 8.98 -1.30 -2.53
CA LEU A 9 8.52 -0.11 -1.82
C LEU A 9 7.45 0.61 -2.63
N LYS A 10 6.22 0.64 -2.11
CA LYS A 10 5.07 1.35 -2.69
C LYS A 10 4.99 2.78 -2.17
N LEU A 11 4.74 3.72 -3.07
CA LEU A 11 4.38 5.11 -2.77
C LEU A 11 3.34 5.56 -3.80
N GLY A 12 2.09 5.75 -3.37
CA GLY A 12 1.00 6.04 -4.29
C GLY A 12 0.80 4.95 -5.34
N ARG A 13 0.95 5.31 -6.61
CA ARG A 13 0.93 4.37 -7.76
C ARG A 13 2.34 3.89 -8.15
N THR A 14 3.38 4.43 -7.53
CA THR A 14 4.77 4.13 -7.85
C THR A 14 5.26 2.94 -7.04
N THR A 15 5.98 2.03 -7.69
CA THR A 15 6.70 0.93 -7.03
C THR A 15 8.18 1.10 -7.29
N LEU A 16 8.98 1.08 -6.22
CA LEU A 16 10.43 1.11 -6.28
C LEU A 16 10.99 -0.23 -5.81
N PHE A 17 12.04 -0.66 -6.47
CA PHE A 17 12.78 -1.87 -6.12
C PHE A 17 14.10 -1.47 -5.47
N LEU A 18 14.25 -1.71 -4.18
CA LEU A 18 15.46 -1.40 -3.44
C LEU A 18 16.25 -2.68 -3.18
N ASN A 19 17.46 -2.74 -3.73
CA ASN A 19 18.39 -3.83 -3.43
C ASN A 19 19.02 -3.60 -2.06
N VAL A 20 18.89 -4.60 -1.20
CA VAL A 20 19.37 -4.54 0.17
C VAL A 20 20.21 -5.77 0.52
N PRO A 21 21.22 -5.67 1.40
CA PRO A 21 21.99 -6.83 1.81
C PRO A 21 21.09 -7.87 2.50
N SER A 22 21.18 -9.15 2.11
CA SER A 22 20.41 -10.25 2.71
C SER A 22 20.87 -10.63 4.12
N THR A 23 22.03 -10.13 4.55
CA THR A 23 22.63 -10.43 5.85
C THR A 23 23.22 -9.15 6.46
N PRO A 24 22.85 -8.76 7.68
CA PRO A 24 21.88 -9.40 8.57
C PRO A 24 20.45 -9.38 8.00
N PRO A 25 19.58 -10.34 8.38
CA PRO A 25 18.18 -10.38 7.91
C PRO A 25 17.36 -9.18 8.41
N GLN A 26 17.93 -8.44 9.35
CA GLN A 26 17.33 -7.30 10.01
C GLN A 26 17.99 -6.00 9.57
N MET A 27 17.20 -5.06 9.04
CA MET A 27 17.65 -3.70 8.76
C MET A 27 16.88 -2.67 9.57
N SER A 28 17.58 -1.59 9.94
CA SER A 28 16.92 -0.45 10.57
C SER A 28 15.95 0.20 9.59
N THR A 29 14.73 0.48 10.05
CA THR A 29 13.75 1.29 9.32
C THR A 29 14.37 2.58 8.79
N GLY A 30 15.15 3.28 9.62
CA GLY A 30 15.82 4.52 9.25
C GLY A 30 16.84 4.36 8.13
N SER A 31 17.53 3.21 8.04
CA SER A 31 18.42 2.92 6.92
C SER A 31 17.65 2.71 5.62
N ILE A 32 16.54 1.96 5.68
CA ILE A 32 15.67 1.72 4.51
C ILE A 32 15.09 3.03 4.00
N LEU A 33 14.54 3.87 4.89
CA LEU A 33 13.97 5.17 4.54
C LEU A 33 15.01 6.13 3.96
N ARG A 34 16.23 6.13 4.49
CA ARG A 34 17.34 6.94 3.94
C ARG A 34 17.77 6.45 2.55
N SER A 35 17.84 5.13 2.34
CA SER A 35 18.14 4.55 1.04
C SER A 35 17.04 4.84 0.01
N PHE A 36 15.77 4.73 0.42
CA PHE A 36 14.62 5.13 -0.39
C PHE A 36 14.69 6.61 -0.78
N HIS A 37 14.89 7.50 0.20
CA HIS A 37 14.98 8.93 -0.02
C HIS A 37 16.13 9.31 -0.95
N GLY A 38 17.31 8.73 -0.73
CA GLY A 38 18.46 8.89 -1.63
C GLY A 38 18.18 8.40 -3.05
N ALA A 39 17.45 7.30 -3.20
CA ALA A 39 17.04 6.79 -4.51
C ALA A 39 16.03 7.73 -5.21
N MET A 40 15.07 8.30 -4.48
CA MET A 40 14.12 9.27 -5.05
C MET A 40 14.82 10.53 -5.56
N ILE A 41 15.77 11.06 -4.79
CA ILE A 41 16.59 12.21 -5.19
C ILE A 41 17.46 11.86 -6.41
N SER A 42 18.13 10.71 -6.37
CA SER A 42 19.07 10.29 -7.42
C SER A 42 18.40 9.95 -8.76
N SER A 43 17.13 9.53 -8.74
CA SER A 43 16.42 9.03 -9.91
C SER A 43 15.64 10.11 -10.67
N ASN A 44 15.73 11.38 -10.25
CA ASN A 44 14.82 12.45 -10.70
C ASN A 44 13.35 12.01 -10.60
N SER A 45 13.00 11.30 -9.52
CA SER A 45 11.62 10.88 -9.31
C SER A 45 10.69 12.10 -9.20
N PRO A 46 9.43 11.99 -9.64
CA PRO A 46 8.44 13.05 -9.45
C PRO A 46 8.36 13.46 -7.98
N SER A 47 8.00 14.72 -7.72
CA SER A 47 7.88 15.23 -6.36
C SER A 47 6.83 14.47 -5.53
N PRO A 48 6.94 14.47 -4.19
CA PRO A 48 5.93 13.87 -3.32
C PRO A 48 4.51 14.33 -3.65
N SER A 49 4.28 15.63 -3.86
CA SER A 49 2.95 16.16 -4.26
C SER A 49 2.46 15.61 -5.59
N ALA A 50 3.34 15.47 -6.59
CA ALA A 50 2.95 14.92 -7.89
C ALA A 50 2.51 13.44 -7.77
N ILE A 51 3.06 12.70 -6.81
CA ILE A 51 2.74 11.28 -6.58
C ILE A 51 1.49 11.13 -5.69
N LEU A 52 1.36 11.93 -4.64
CA LEU A 52 0.41 11.71 -3.55
C LEU A 52 -0.82 12.61 -3.60
N ALA A 53 -0.71 13.87 -4.06
CA ALA A 53 -1.84 14.79 -4.12
C ALA A 53 -3.07 14.22 -4.88
N PRO A 54 -2.94 13.58 -6.06
CA PRO A 54 -4.11 13.04 -6.75
C PRO A 54 -4.80 11.91 -5.97
N LEU A 55 -4.07 11.21 -5.10
CA LEU A 55 -4.58 10.07 -4.33
C LEU A 55 -5.17 10.49 -2.97
N ALA A 56 -4.68 11.58 -2.41
CA ALA A 56 -5.21 12.14 -1.17
C ALA A 56 -6.65 12.65 -1.34
N VAL A 57 -7.01 13.13 -2.54
CA VAL A 57 -8.37 13.55 -2.88
C VAL A 57 -9.33 12.36 -3.00
N GLU A 58 -8.83 11.19 -3.42
CA GLU A 58 -9.63 9.95 -3.55
C GLU A 58 -9.90 9.27 -2.19
N SER A 59 -9.15 9.61 -1.14
CA SER A 59 -9.30 9.02 0.19
C SER A 59 -10.43 9.74 0.96
N GLU A 60 -11.65 9.18 0.90
CA GLU A 60 -12.96 9.72 1.31
C GLU A 60 -13.17 10.26 2.75
N SER A 61 -12.15 10.65 3.52
CA SER A 61 -12.36 11.01 4.94
C SER A 61 -11.64 12.25 5.47
N ASN A 62 -11.20 13.19 4.62
CA ASN A 62 -10.72 14.49 5.11
C ASN A 62 -11.59 15.66 4.63
N THR A 63 -12.49 16.06 5.50
CA THR A 63 -13.24 17.30 5.49
C THR A 63 -12.28 18.50 5.41
N GLU A 64 -12.38 19.27 4.33
CA GLU A 64 -12.05 20.71 4.23
C GLU A 64 -10.58 21.20 4.33
N ALA A 65 -9.57 20.33 4.47
CA ALA A 65 -8.17 20.75 4.32
C ALA A 65 -7.52 20.07 3.11
N GLU A 66 -7.08 20.87 2.13
CA GLU A 66 -6.22 20.39 1.03
C GLU A 66 -4.96 19.79 1.66
N VAL A 67 -4.82 18.46 1.59
CA VAL A 67 -3.64 17.78 2.11
C VAL A 67 -2.48 18.07 1.16
N GLU A 68 -1.66 19.05 1.54
CA GLU A 68 -0.47 19.42 0.80
C GLU A 68 0.71 18.49 1.16
N PHE A 69 1.48 18.08 0.16
CA PHE A 69 2.72 17.33 0.35
C PHE A 69 3.94 18.18 -0.03
N PRO A 70 5.16 17.78 0.36
CA PRO A 70 6.38 18.50 -0.02
C PRO A 70 6.56 18.57 -1.54
N SER A 71 6.97 19.74 -2.04
CA SER A 71 7.15 19.99 -3.48
C SER A 71 8.44 19.38 -4.03
N SER A 72 9.36 18.98 -3.16
CA SER A 72 10.62 18.30 -3.51
C SER A 72 10.99 17.24 -2.47
N TRP A 73 11.65 16.19 -2.93
CA TRP A 73 12.26 15.18 -2.05
C TRP A 73 13.34 15.77 -1.14
N THR A 74 13.99 16.86 -1.53
CA THR A 74 15.00 17.54 -0.70
C THR A 74 14.42 18.21 0.55
N GLU A 75 13.10 18.45 0.58
CA GLU A 75 12.38 19.02 1.72
C GLU A 75 11.92 17.95 2.73
N VAL A 76 12.03 16.67 2.36
CA VAL A 76 11.61 15.53 3.16
C VAL A 76 12.79 15.08 4.04
N ASP A 77 12.63 15.10 5.36
CA ASP A 77 13.57 14.45 6.27
C ASP A 77 13.22 12.96 6.43
N PRO A 78 14.12 12.03 6.04
CA PRO A 78 13.80 10.61 6.08
C PRO A 78 13.59 10.02 7.48
N GLN A 79 13.90 10.76 8.56
CA GLN A 79 13.67 10.31 9.93
C GLN A 79 12.36 10.84 10.53
N SER A 80 11.88 11.99 10.06
CA SER A 80 10.77 12.72 10.67
C SER A 80 9.56 12.86 9.75
N ASP A 81 9.77 12.80 8.44
CA ASP A 81 8.73 12.97 7.41
C ASP A 81 8.34 11.66 6.72
N LEU A 82 9.10 10.58 6.94
CA LEU A 82 8.84 9.28 6.32
C LEU A 82 8.54 8.20 7.37
N ALA A 83 7.57 7.34 7.06
CA ALA A 83 7.29 6.13 7.83
C ALA A 83 7.20 4.92 6.91
N LEU A 84 7.71 3.79 7.39
CA LEU A 84 7.68 2.51 6.69
C LEU A 84 6.55 1.64 7.25
N TYR A 85 5.78 1.05 6.33
CA TYR A 85 4.70 0.12 6.63
C TYR A 85 4.95 -1.20 5.91
N ARG A 86 4.62 -2.31 6.55
CA ARG A 86 4.64 -3.67 5.98
C ARG A 86 3.22 -4.07 5.62
N LEU A 87 3.02 -4.66 4.45
CA LEU A 87 1.74 -5.27 4.11
C LEU A 87 1.56 -6.55 4.93
N GLY A 88 0.50 -6.60 5.72
CA GLY A 88 0.12 -7.77 6.52
C GLY A 88 -1.37 -8.07 6.38
N LYS A 89 -1.87 -8.95 7.24
CA LYS A 89 -3.31 -9.24 7.38
C LYS A 89 -3.78 -8.82 8.77
N ASN A 90 -4.98 -8.26 8.88
CA ASN A 90 -5.64 -8.08 10.18
C ASN A 90 -6.26 -9.42 10.64
N ASP A 91 -6.87 -9.42 11.83
CA ASP A 91 -7.57 -10.58 12.38
C ASP A 91 -8.71 -11.09 11.47
N ASP A 92 -9.30 -10.20 10.66
CA ASP A 92 -10.34 -10.49 9.67
C ASP A 92 -9.78 -11.01 8.33
N GLY A 93 -8.45 -11.10 8.18
CA GLY A 93 -7.78 -11.59 6.97
C GLY A 93 -7.60 -10.54 5.86
N GLU A 94 -8.05 -9.31 6.08
CA GLU A 94 -7.95 -8.19 5.16
C GLU A 94 -6.51 -7.68 5.06
N LYS A 95 -6.10 -7.33 3.83
CA LYS A 95 -4.77 -6.78 3.55
C LYS A 95 -4.65 -5.37 4.12
N VAL A 96 -3.82 -5.20 5.15
CA VAL A 96 -3.62 -3.90 5.82
C VAL A 96 -2.14 -3.55 5.92
N PHE A 97 -1.83 -2.27 5.75
CA PHE A 97 -0.49 -1.76 5.99
C PHE A 97 -0.29 -1.49 7.48
N GLN A 98 0.56 -2.30 8.10
CA GLN A 98 0.93 -2.19 9.51
C GLN A 98 2.22 -1.37 9.63
N PRO A 99 2.32 -0.42 10.56
CA PRO A 99 3.54 0.35 10.74
C PRO A 99 4.67 -0.60 11.17
N CYS A 100 5.85 -0.47 10.56
CA CYS A 100 7.05 -1.20 11.00
C CYS A 100 7.61 -0.70 12.34
N SER A 101 6.81 0.07 13.11
CA SER A 101 7.06 0.75 14.39
C SER A 101 7.66 2.17 14.30
N GLU A 102 7.17 3.05 15.18
CA GLU A 102 7.52 4.47 15.34
C GLU A 102 8.93 4.65 15.90
N GLY A 103 9.92 4.89 15.02
CA GLY A 103 11.21 5.43 15.42
C GLY A 103 12.42 4.72 14.84
N ALA A 104 13.53 5.47 14.74
CA ALA A 104 14.78 5.10 14.08
C ALA A 104 15.56 3.91 14.71
N LYS A 105 14.98 3.18 15.67
CA LYS A 105 15.66 2.10 16.42
C LYS A 105 15.12 0.70 16.11
N ASP A 106 14.00 0.58 15.40
CA ASP A 106 13.41 -0.71 15.10
C ASP A 106 14.06 -1.38 13.89
N LYS A 107 14.29 -2.67 14.05
CA LYS A 107 14.86 -3.57 13.05
C LYS A 107 13.71 -4.32 12.38
N VAL A 108 13.59 -4.19 11.07
CA VAL A 108 12.64 -4.93 10.25
C VAL A 108 13.34 -6.16 9.71
N GLU A 109 12.76 -7.32 9.98
CA GLU A 109 13.15 -8.56 9.29
C GLU A 109 12.62 -8.51 7.86
N ILE A 110 13.51 -8.76 6.90
CA ILE A 110 13.20 -8.70 5.48
C ILE A 110 13.15 -10.12 4.94
N GLU A 111 11.95 -10.59 4.69
CA GLU A 111 11.67 -11.84 3.98
C GLU A 111 11.68 -11.60 2.47
N ASP A 112 11.68 -12.69 1.72
CA ASP A 112 11.56 -12.62 0.26
C ASP A 112 10.08 -12.35 -0.11
N ASP A 113 9.84 -11.59 -1.19
CA ASP A 113 8.50 -11.24 -1.70
C ASP A 113 7.64 -10.33 -0.81
N GLU A 114 8.26 -9.62 0.14
CA GLU A 114 7.54 -8.68 0.99
C GLU A 114 7.23 -7.33 0.32
N VAL A 115 5.99 -6.87 0.51
CA VAL A 115 5.55 -5.56 0.05
C VAL A 115 5.57 -4.58 1.21
N PHE A 116 6.34 -3.51 1.05
CA PHE A 116 6.39 -2.38 1.96
C PHE A 116 5.76 -1.14 1.32
N ALA A 117 5.22 -0.25 2.14
CA ALA A 117 4.76 1.07 1.71
C ALA A 117 5.47 2.16 2.50
N VAL A 118 5.69 3.30 1.85
CA VAL A 118 6.23 4.50 2.47
C VAL A 118 5.11 5.53 2.57
N ALA A 119 4.89 6.05 3.78
CA ALA A 119 4.04 7.21 4.00
C ALA A 119 4.91 8.47 4.11
N VAL A 120 4.38 9.59 3.61
CA VAL A 120 5.02 10.91 3.66
C VAL A 120 4.15 11.82 4.52
N ARG A 121 4.77 12.61 5.40
CA ARG A 121 4.09 13.62 6.20
C ARG A 121 3.53 14.73 5.29
N ALA A 122 2.27 15.08 5.50
CA ALA A 122 1.68 16.25 4.87
C ALA A 122 2.27 17.54 5.46
N VAL A 123 2.35 18.60 4.66
CA VAL A 123 2.84 19.90 5.10
C VAL A 123 1.94 20.43 6.20
N GLY A 124 2.55 20.82 7.33
CA GLY A 124 1.82 21.33 8.49
C GLY A 124 1.20 20.25 9.39
N ALA A 125 1.29 18.95 9.04
CA ALA A 125 0.79 17.88 9.90
C ALA A 125 1.76 17.59 11.07
N ASP A 126 1.21 17.41 12.28
CA ASP A 126 1.98 17.02 13.46
C ASP A 126 2.51 15.58 13.40
N LYS A 127 1.89 14.71 12.59
CA LYS A 127 2.20 13.28 12.49
C LYS A 127 2.18 12.78 11.04
N ILE A 128 2.92 11.70 10.78
CA ILE A 128 2.85 10.97 9.51
C ILE A 128 1.56 10.16 9.47
N GLY A 129 0.80 10.26 8.38
CA GLY A 129 -0.43 9.51 8.17
C GLY A 129 -0.19 8.04 7.77
N LYS A 130 -1.29 7.34 7.45
CA LYS A 130 -1.25 6.03 6.81
C LYS A 130 -0.69 6.15 5.38
N PRO A 131 -0.07 5.08 4.83
CA PRO A 131 0.42 5.11 3.46
C PRO A 131 -0.75 5.26 2.50
N ILE A 132 -0.65 6.23 1.59
CA ILE A 132 -1.59 6.40 0.48
C ILE A 132 -1.05 5.57 -0.67
N VAL A 133 -1.62 4.40 -0.89
CA VAL A 133 -1.20 3.44 -1.91
C VAL A 133 -2.43 2.89 -2.61
N LYS A 134 -2.35 2.77 -3.93
CA LYS A 134 -3.27 1.90 -4.66
C LYS A 134 -2.60 0.55 -4.76
N LEU A 135 -3.10 -0.42 -4.00
CA LEU A 135 -2.89 -1.81 -4.37
C LEU A 135 -3.52 -1.93 -5.76
N ALA A 136 -2.79 -2.49 -6.72
CA ALA A 136 -3.47 -2.90 -7.94
C ALA A 136 -4.52 -3.90 -7.47
N ASP A 137 -5.80 -3.63 -7.73
CA ASP A 137 -6.84 -4.64 -7.73
C ASP A 137 -6.22 -5.88 -8.37
N GLU A 138 -5.94 -6.90 -7.56
CA GLU A 138 -6.16 -8.25 -8.05
C GLU A 138 -7.62 -8.22 -8.46
N GLU A 139 -7.87 -8.48 -9.74
CA GLU A 139 -9.22 -8.66 -10.24
C GLU A 139 -9.98 -9.48 -9.19
N GLU A 140 -11.08 -8.93 -8.69
CA GLU A 140 -12.08 -9.75 -8.02
C GLU A 140 -12.42 -10.84 -9.05
N ASP A 141 -11.80 -12.02 -8.92
CA ASP A 141 -12.31 -13.25 -9.48
C ASP A 141 -13.70 -13.42 -8.85
N ASP A 142 -14.68 -12.80 -9.49
CA ASP A 142 -16.10 -13.11 -9.41
C ASP A 142 -16.25 -14.56 -9.93
N ASP A 143 -15.77 -15.53 -9.15
CA ASP A 143 -16.17 -16.93 -9.24
C ASP A 143 -17.60 -17.05 -8.69
N ASP A 144 -18.55 -16.40 -9.36
CA ASP A 144 -19.97 -16.72 -9.28
C ASP A 144 -20.25 -17.80 -10.35
N GLU A 145 -19.55 -18.94 -10.24
CA GLU A 145 -20.01 -20.20 -10.82
C GLU A 145 -21.20 -20.69 -9.96
N GLU A 146 -22.38 -20.10 -10.21
CA GLU A 146 -23.64 -20.66 -9.75
C GLU A 146 -23.89 -21.98 -10.51
N ASP A 147 -23.29 -23.07 -10.01
CA ASP A 147 -23.61 -24.46 -10.36
C ASP A 147 -25.04 -24.77 -9.87
N GLY A 148 -26.02 -24.33 -10.67
CA GLY A 148 -27.44 -24.57 -10.44
C GLY A 148 -27.96 -25.77 -11.23
N GLU A 149 -27.36 -26.95 -11.08
CA GLU A 149 -27.91 -28.20 -11.63
C GLU A 149 -29.02 -28.76 -10.73
N ALA A 150 -30.15 -29.03 -11.38
CA ALA A 150 -31.16 -30.05 -11.07
C ALA A 150 -32.18 -29.82 -9.95
N GLY A 151 -33.42 -29.58 -10.40
CA GLY A 151 -34.50 -30.54 -10.11
C GLY A 151 -35.82 -29.95 -9.61
N LEU A 152 -36.89 -30.33 -10.31
CA LEU A 152 -38.15 -30.90 -9.79
C LEU A 152 -39.43 -30.24 -10.37
N ASP A 153 -40.11 -31.06 -11.17
CA ASP A 153 -41.56 -31.18 -11.44
C ASP A 153 -42.45 -29.94 -11.61
N HIS A 154 -42.88 -29.71 -12.85
CA HIS A 154 -44.20 -29.12 -13.11
C HIS A 154 -45.12 -30.20 -13.69
N GLU A 155 -45.78 -30.94 -12.78
CA GLU A 155 -47.05 -31.61 -13.02
C GLU A 155 -48.17 -30.65 -12.60
N GLY A 156 -49.15 -30.37 -13.46
CA GLY A 156 -50.31 -29.56 -13.08
C GLY A 156 -51.00 -28.83 -14.22
N VAL A 157 -51.64 -29.59 -15.11
CA VAL A 157 -52.75 -29.10 -15.94
C VAL A 157 -53.94 -28.80 -15.03
N GLU A 158 -54.54 -27.61 -15.10
CA GLU A 158 -55.99 -27.45 -14.98
C GLU A 158 -56.49 -26.27 -15.84
N ILE A 159 -57.62 -26.53 -16.48
CA ILE A 159 -58.31 -25.77 -17.51
C ILE A 159 -59.43 -24.96 -16.83
N VAL A 160 -59.66 -23.70 -17.20
CA VAL A 160 -61.02 -23.15 -17.13
C VAL A 160 -61.28 -22.13 -18.24
N GLU A 161 -62.37 -22.40 -18.97
CA GLU A 161 -62.89 -21.68 -20.13
C GLU A 161 -63.86 -20.57 -19.70
N ALA A 162 -63.78 -19.43 -20.40
CA ALA A 162 -64.76 -18.38 -20.77
C ALA A 162 -65.89 -17.92 -19.78
N PRO A 163 -66.36 -16.67 -19.95
CA PRO A 163 -67.43 -16.44 -20.94
C PRO A 163 -67.04 -15.55 -22.14
#